data_AF-A0A101Y2H9-F1
#
_entry.id   AF-A0A101Y2H9-F1
#
_cell.length_a   1.000
_cell.length_b   1.000
_cell.length_c   1.000
_cell.angle_alpha   90.00
_cell.angle_beta   90.00
_cell.angle_gamma   90.00
#
_symmetry.space_group_name_H-M   'P 1'
#
loop_
_entity.id
_entity.type
_entity.pdbx_description
1 polymer ?
#
loop_
_entity_poly.entity_id
_entity_poly.type
_entity_poly.pdbx_seq_one_letter_code
_entity_poly.pdbx_strand_id
1 'polypeptide(L)'
;MVRKIRVYGSKASLTLLEAQELEDCRWKVREIDAAFELILDDEVAAIIKHRYVNARKHKLTILRYTANSSKATINRRIDVGVETIAEHLKLAGII
;
A
#
# COMPACT_ATOMS: atom_id res chain seq x y z
N MET A 1 -6.27 -7.23 6.71
CA MET A 1 -7.46 -6.37 6.51
C MET A 1 -8.38 -6.91 5.42
N VAL A 2 -7.93 -7.05 4.17
CA VAL A 2 -8.77 -7.52 3.04
C VAL A 2 -9.55 -8.81 3.32
N ARG A 3 -8.94 -9.82 3.95
CA ARG A 3 -9.63 -11.06 4.34
C ARG A 3 -10.74 -10.82 5.36
N LYS A 4 -10.52 -9.96 6.36
CA LYS A 4 -11.55 -9.61 7.36
C LYS A 4 -12.69 -8.83 6.73
N ILE A 5 -12.39 -7.84 5.87
CA ILE A 5 -13.39 -7.10 5.09
C ILE A 5 -14.27 -8.06 4.30
N ARG A 6 -13.66 -9.05 3.62
CA ARG A 6 -14.40 -10.06 2.86
C ARG A 6 -15.31 -10.91 3.75
N VAL A 7 -14.79 -11.38 4.89
CA VAL A 7 -15.54 -12.27 5.80
C VAL A 7 -16.70 -11.54 6.48
N TYR A 8 -16.44 -10.37 7.06
CA TYR A 8 -17.50 -9.59 7.72
C TYR A 8 -18.46 -8.98 6.69
N GLY A 9 -17.97 -8.55 5.53
CA GLY A 9 -18.82 -8.05 4.45
C GLY A 9 -19.78 -9.08 3.85
N SER A 10 -19.53 -10.39 4.04
CA SER A 10 -20.40 -11.47 3.54
C SER A 10 -21.32 -12.07 4.61
N LYS A 11 -21.25 -11.62 5.87
CA LYS A 11 -22.12 -12.12 6.94
C LYS A 11 -23.51 -11.47 6.84
N ALA A 12 -24.55 -12.28 7.09
CA ALA A 12 -25.94 -11.80 7.12
C ALA A 12 -26.21 -10.83 8.29
N SER A 13 -25.50 -11.00 9.40
CA SER A 13 -25.54 -10.08 10.55
C SER A 13 -24.15 -9.97 11.19
N LEU A 14 -23.86 -8.78 11.71
CA LEU A 14 -22.61 -8.46 12.40
C LEU A 14 -22.93 -8.09 13.84
N THR A 15 -22.07 -8.52 14.76
CA THR A 15 -22.05 -7.92 16.09
C THR A 15 -21.55 -6.48 16.02
N LEU A 16 -21.82 -5.67 17.05
CA LEU A 16 -21.35 -4.27 17.11
C LEU A 16 -19.83 -4.17 16.94
N LEU A 17 -19.07 -5.08 17.56
CA LEU A 17 -17.61 -5.13 17.44
C LEU A 17 -17.14 -5.47 16.02
N GLU A 18 -17.81 -6.41 15.35
CA GLU A 18 -17.45 -6.79 13.98
C GLU A 18 -17.81 -5.68 12.98
N ALA A 19 -18.90 -4.94 13.21
CA ALA A 19 -19.27 -3.79 12.39
C ALA A 19 -18.23 -2.66 12.52
N GLN A 20 -17.80 -2.34 13.76
CA GLN A 20 -16.76 -1.36 13.99
C GLN A 20 -15.44 -1.79 13.35
N GLU A 21 -15.01 -3.04 13.56
CA GLU A 21 -13.76 -3.54 12.96
C GLU A 21 -13.81 -3.56 11.43
N LEU A 22 -14.97 -3.84 10.84
CA LEU A 22 -15.17 -3.78 9.39
C LEU A 22 -14.98 -2.35 8.87
N GLU A 23 -15.56 -1.36 9.53
CA GLU A 23 -15.44 0.04 9.12
C GLU A 23 -14.00 0.53 9.27
N ASP A 24 -13.34 0.23 10.40
CA ASP A 24 -11.93 0.57 10.62
C ASP A 24 -11.02 -0.07 9.55
N CYS A 25 -11.28 -1.33 9.18
CA CYS A 25 -10.52 -1.99 8.12
C CYS A 25 -10.78 -1.37 6.75
N ARG A 26 -12.03 -1.02 6.44
CA ARG A 26 -12.40 -0.39 5.15
C ARG A 26 -11.76 0.98 5.01
N TRP A 27 -11.84 1.78 6.06
CA TRP A 27 -11.20 3.09 6.12
C TRP A 27 -9.69 2.97 5.89
N LYS A 28 -8.99 2.11 6.65
CA LYS A 28 -7.55 1.89 6.45
C LYS A 28 -7.16 1.44 5.04
N VAL A 29 -7.97 0.56 4.41
CA VAL A 29 -7.72 0.14 3.03
C VAL A 29 -7.91 1.31 2.06
N ARG A 30 -8.97 2.11 2.21
CA ARG A 30 -9.22 3.28 1.34
C ARG A 30 -8.08 4.28 1.39
N GLU A 31 -7.60 4.63 2.58
CA GLU A 31 -6.50 5.58 2.72
C GLU A 31 -5.17 5.01 2.19
N ILE A 32 -4.93 3.70 2.35
CA ILE A 32 -3.77 3.06 1.70
C ILE A 32 -3.88 3.17 0.18
N ASP A 33 -5.04 2.86 -0.39
CA ASP A 33 -5.26 2.95 -1.83
C ASP A 33 -5.08 4.40 -2.33
N ALA A 34 -5.62 5.39 -1.60
CA ALA A 34 -5.41 6.81 -1.88
C ALA A 34 -3.93 7.21 -1.79
N ALA A 35 -3.17 6.68 -0.83
CA ALA A 35 -1.74 6.93 -0.70
C ALA A 35 -0.95 6.48 -1.94
N PHE A 36 -1.35 5.39 -2.58
CA PHE A 36 -0.74 4.94 -3.83
C PHE A 36 -1.05 5.89 -4.99
N GLU A 37 -2.25 6.49 -5.03
CA GLU A 37 -2.66 7.45 -6.06
C GLU A 37 -1.94 8.80 -5.95
N LEU A 38 -1.40 9.13 -4.77
CA LEU A 38 -0.59 10.34 -4.56
C LEU A 38 0.82 10.24 -5.14
N ILE A 39 1.26 9.04 -5.54
CA ILE A 39 2.56 8.86 -6.21
C ILE A 39 2.40 9.23 -7.69
N LEU A 40 2.79 10.46 -8.03
CA LEU A 40 2.64 11.01 -9.39
C LEU A 40 3.66 10.49 -10.41
N ASP A 41 4.85 10.07 -9.95
CA ASP A 41 5.87 9.49 -10.82
C ASP A 41 5.50 8.02 -11.11
N ASP A 42 5.12 7.74 -12.36
CA ASP A 42 4.71 6.41 -12.82
C ASP A 42 5.76 5.33 -12.54
N GLU A 43 7.05 5.65 -12.61
CA GLU A 43 8.12 4.69 -12.35
C GLU A 43 8.24 4.42 -10.85
N VAL A 44 8.09 5.44 -10.00
CA VAL A 44 8.00 5.27 -8.55
C VAL A 44 6.78 4.42 -8.20
N ALA A 45 5.61 4.74 -8.74
CA ALA A 45 4.37 4.01 -8.50
C ALA A 45 4.50 2.53 -8.90
N ALA A 46 5.07 2.26 -10.07
CA ALA A 46 5.31 0.91 -10.55
C ALA A 46 6.28 0.13 -9.63
N ILE A 47 7.39 0.76 -9.22
CA ILE A 47 8.39 0.15 -8.33
C ILE A 47 7.78 -0.17 -6.97
N ILE A 48 7.02 0.75 -6.38
CA ILE A 48 6.37 0.58 -5.07
C ILE A 48 5.31 -0.52 -5.12
N LYS A 49 4.44 -0.50 -6.15
CA LYS A 49 3.44 -1.56 -6.37
C LYS A 49 4.11 -2.91 -6.56
N HIS A 50 5.18 -2.99 -7.32
CA HIS A 50 5.93 -4.23 -7.47
C HIS A 50 6.52 -4.72 -6.14
N ARG A 51 7.15 -3.81 -5.37
CA ARG A 51 7.82 -4.15 -4.11
C ARG A 51 6.85 -4.63 -3.04
N TYR A 52 5.72 -3.95 -2.83
CA TYR A 52 4.85 -4.17 -1.68
C TYR A 52 3.57 -4.95 -1.99
N VAL A 53 3.11 -4.96 -3.24
CA VAL A 53 1.88 -5.68 -3.64
C VAL A 53 2.23 -7.02 -4.29
N ASN A 54 3.09 -6.99 -5.32
CA ASN A 54 3.32 -8.14 -6.20
C ASN A 54 4.41 -9.10 -5.69
N ALA A 55 5.66 -8.63 -5.59
CA ALA A 55 6.81 -9.49 -5.34
C ALA A 55 7.18 -9.63 -3.86
N ARG A 56 6.81 -8.63 -3.03
CA ARG A 56 7.07 -8.59 -1.58
C ARG A 56 8.54 -8.77 -1.17
N LYS A 57 9.48 -8.66 -2.12
CA LYS A 57 10.92 -8.85 -1.91
C LYS A 57 11.72 -7.76 -2.63
N HIS A 58 12.64 -7.14 -1.88
CA HIS A 58 13.50 -6.08 -2.41
C HIS A 58 14.41 -6.57 -3.54
N LYS A 59 15.07 -7.73 -3.37
CA LYS A 59 15.94 -8.33 -4.41
C LYS A 59 15.23 -8.53 -5.76
N LEU A 60 13.99 -8.99 -5.73
CA LEU A 60 13.19 -9.17 -6.95
C LEU A 60 12.80 -7.84 -7.60
N THR A 61 12.62 -6.80 -6.78
CA THR A 61 12.38 -5.44 -7.28
C THR A 61 13.63 -4.91 -7.98
N ILE A 62 14.81 -5.00 -7.35
CA ILE A 62 16.06 -4.58 -7.99
C ILE A 62 16.27 -5.33 -9.31
N LEU A 63 16.13 -6.66 -9.32
CA LEU A 63 16.31 -7.46 -10.53
C LEU A 63 15.38 -7.03 -11.68
N ARG A 64 14.13 -6.66 -11.38
CA ARG A 64 13.15 -6.26 -12.40
C ARG A 64 13.47 -4.91 -13.05
N TYR A 65 13.96 -3.94 -12.27
CA TYR A 65 14.15 -2.56 -12.73
C TYR A 65 15.60 -2.22 -13.08
N THR A 66 16.56 -3.09 -12.77
CA THR A 66 17.98 -2.83 -13.02
C THR A 66 18.37 -2.75 -14.50
N ALA A 67 17.50 -3.22 -15.41
CA ALA A 67 17.71 -3.09 -16.85
C ALA A 67 17.63 -1.64 -17.32
N ASN A 68 16.82 -0.82 -16.65
CA ASN A 68 16.53 0.57 -17.05
C ASN A 68 17.08 1.61 -16.06
N SER A 69 17.54 1.19 -14.89
CA SER A 69 17.96 2.11 -13.82
C SER A 69 19.02 1.49 -12.93
N SER A 70 19.90 2.34 -12.40
CA SER A 70 20.89 1.88 -11.40
C SER A 70 20.18 1.44 -10.11
N LYS A 71 20.81 0.53 -9.35
CA LYS A 71 20.32 0.13 -8.03
C LYS A 71 20.13 1.33 -7.09
N ALA A 72 21.02 2.33 -7.15
CA ALA A 72 20.91 3.54 -6.34
C ALA A 72 19.66 4.36 -6.72
N THR A 73 19.37 4.50 -8.02
CA THR A 73 18.18 5.16 -8.53
C THR A 73 16.91 4.44 -8.07
N ILE A 74 16.87 3.11 -8.18
CA ILE A 74 15.73 2.30 -7.74
C ILE A 74 15.50 2.47 -6.23
N ASN A 75 16.54 2.43 -5.43
CA ASN A 75 16.45 2.66 -3.98
C ASN A 75 15.88 4.04 -3.66
N ARG A 76 16.42 5.10 -4.26
CA ARG A 76 15.93 6.48 -4.07
C ARG A 76 14.45 6.59 -4.40
N ARG A 77 14.01 5.97 -5.51
CA ARG A 77 12.59 5.95 -5.89
C ARG A 77 11.72 5.22 -4.87
N ILE A 78 12.22 4.12 -4.31
CA ILE A 78 11.50 3.45 -3.23
C ILE A 78 11.38 4.36 -2.01
N ASP A 79 12.46 5.04 -1.63
CA ASP A 79 12.44 5.93 -0.46
C ASP A 79 11.41 7.06 -0.65
N VAL A 80 11.39 7.71 -1.83
CA VAL A 80 10.39 8.73 -2.19
C VAL A 80 8.96 8.18 -2.11
N GLY A 81 8.71 7.00 -2.67
CA GLY A 81 7.37 6.41 -2.65
C GLY A 81 6.92 5.99 -1.24
N VAL A 82 7.85 5.51 -0.41
CA VAL A 82 7.57 5.18 1.00
C VAL A 82 7.29 6.44 1.81
N GLU A 83 8.07 7.51 1.60
CA GLU A 83 7.87 8.81 2.25
C GLU A 83 6.48 9.38 1.91
N THR A 84 6.13 9.41 0.62
CA THR A 84 4.82 9.88 0.13
C THR A 84 3.66 9.12 0.80
N ILE A 85 3.74 7.79 0.84
CA ILE A 85 2.72 6.96 1.49
C ILE A 85 2.68 7.22 3.00
N ALA A 86 3.83 7.28 3.66
CA ALA A 86 3.90 7.46 5.10
C ALA A 86 3.36 8.83 5.54
N GLU A 87 3.65 9.90 4.80
CA GLU A 87 3.12 11.23 5.07
C GLU A 87 1.59 11.26 4.99
N HIS A 88 1.01 10.67 3.94
CA HIS A 88 -0.44 10.58 3.81
C HIS A 88 -1.06 9.79 4.96
N LEU A 89 -0.52 8.62 5.29
CA LEU A 89 -1.08 7.77 6.36
C LEU A 89 -0.97 8.41 7.75
N LYS A 90 0.06 9.23 8.01
CA LYS A 90 0.15 10.05 9.23
C LYS A 90 -0.94 11.11 9.26
N LEU A 91 -1.15 11.83 8.16
CA LEU A 91 -2.21 12.85 8.06
C LEU A 91 -3.61 12.24 8.20
N ALA A 92 -3.80 11.03 7.69
CA ALA A 92 -5.03 10.27 7.88
C ALA A 92 -5.16 9.70 9.31
N GLY A 93 -4.14 9.76 10.17
CA GLY A 93 -4.20 9.21 11.52
C GLY A 93 -4.22 7.68 11.58
N ILE A 94 -3.65 7.01 10.57
CA ILE A 94 -3.51 5.56 10.52
C ILE A 94 -2.26 5.08 11.25
N ILE A 95 -1.17 5.86 11.18
CA ILE A 95 0.13 5.61 11.83
C ILE A 95 0.64 6.83 12.59
#